data_AF-A0A523RE80-F1
#
_entry.id   AF-A0A523RE80-F1
#
_cell.length_a   1.000
_cell.length_b   1.000
_cell.length_c   1.000
_cell.angle_alpha   90.00
_cell.angle_beta   90.00
_cell.angle_gamma   90.00
#
_symmetry.space_group_name_H-M   'P 1'
#
loop_
_entity.id
_entity.type
_entity.pdbx_description
1 polymer ?
#
loop_
_entity_poly.entity_id
_entity_poly.type
_entity_poly.pdbx_seq_one_letter_code
_entity_poly.pdbx_strand_id
1 'polypeptide(L)'
;MASKYFDKWSVDDIAIEDPGLKRYIWLEPSRVLHGGGRHSRKQFGKAGAPIVERLMNKIMRSGPGVRKLGGKLIRSAKACGKKYKAYNIVRKSFGIVEERTKKNPIQVLVDGIQNSAPREETTR
;
A
#
# COMPACT_ATOMS: atom_id res chain seq x y z
N MET A 1 10.82 20.97 -1.03
CA MET A 1 9.51 20.84 -1.68
C MET A 1 8.73 19.81 -0.90
N ALA A 2 7.62 20.19 -0.28
CA ALA A 2 6.81 19.26 0.51
C ALA A 2 6.29 18.14 -0.41
N SER A 3 6.65 16.92 -0.08
CA SER A 3 6.26 15.72 -0.83
C SER A 3 4.79 15.43 -0.52
N LYS A 4 3.92 15.46 -1.55
CA LYS A 4 2.48 15.19 -1.37
C LYS A 4 2.05 13.97 -2.18
N TYR A 5 1.22 13.11 -1.60
CA TYR A 5 0.54 12.05 -2.35
C TYR A 5 -0.74 12.58 -3.00
N PHE A 6 -0.95 12.19 -4.26
CA PHE A 6 -2.13 12.55 -5.05
C PHE A 6 -2.38 14.07 -5.09
N ASP A 7 -1.32 14.87 -4.95
CA ASP A 7 -1.33 16.35 -4.84
C ASP A 7 -2.17 16.92 -3.68
N LYS A 8 -2.57 16.07 -2.72
CA LYS A 8 -3.46 16.44 -1.63
C LYS A 8 -2.87 16.22 -0.24
N TRP A 9 -2.35 15.03 0.03
CA TRP A 9 -1.97 14.63 1.38
C TRP A 9 -0.46 14.74 1.58
N SER A 10 -0.04 15.59 2.53
CA SER A 10 1.38 15.73 2.90
C SER A 10 1.86 14.49 3.67
N VAL A 11 3.16 14.23 3.60
CA VAL A 11 3.81 13.13 4.35
C VAL A 11 4.70 13.62 5.49
N ASP A 12 4.90 14.94 5.58
CA ASP A 12 5.86 15.54 6.52
C ASP A 12 5.46 15.33 7.99
N ASP A 13 4.15 15.32 8.28
CA ASP A 13 3.61 15.21 9.64
C ASP A 13 3.33 13.78 10.10
N ILE A 14 3.82 12.77 9.37
CA ILE A 14 3.50 11.36 9.65
C ILE A 14 4.48 10.76 10.64
N ALA A 15 3.94 10.28 11.76
CA ALA A 15 4.70 9.62 12.81
C ALA A 15 4.63 8.09 12.66
N ILE A 16 5.78 7.43 12.84
CA ILE A 16 5.88 5.97 12.94
C ILE A 16 6.34 5.64 14.36
N GLU A 17 5.41 5.18 15.20
CA GLU A 17 5.68 4.87 16.61
C GLU A 17 6.58 3.64 16.81
N ASP A 18 6.33 2.55 16.06
CA ASP A 18 7.09 1.31 16.15
C ASP A 18 8.51 1.43 15.54
N PRO A 19 9.59 1.32 16.36
CA PRO A 19 10.96 1.42 15.88
C PRO A 19 11.36 0.28 14.93
N GLY A 20 10.75 -0.91 15.06
CA GLY A 20 11.03 -2.05 14.19
C GLY A 20 10.54 -1.83 12.76
N LEU A 21 9.41 -1.14 12.61
CA LEU A 21 8.80 -0.86 11.31
C LEU A 21 9.37 0.39 10.63
N LYS A 22 10.01 1.29 11.38
CA LYS A 22 10.58 2.55 10.88
C LYS A 22 11.53 2.35 9.68
N ARG A 23 12.30 1.25 9.66
CA ARG A 23 13.23 0.94 8.54
C ARG A 23 12.53 0.35 7.31
N TYR A 24 11.29 -0.12 7.44
CA TYR A 24 10.55 -0.83 6.39
C TYR A 24 9.35 -0.06 5.83
N ILE A 25 8.98 1.06 6.45
CA ILE A 25 7.94 1.97 5.96
C ILE A 25 8.63 3.15 5.28
N TRP A 26 8.60 3.14 3.95
CA TRP A 26 9.05 4.27 3.14
C TRP A 26 7.87 5.19 2.81
N LEU A 27 7.95 6.43 3.29
CA LEU A 27 6.87 7.40 3.20
C LEU A 27 7.01 8.34 2.00
N GLU A 28 8.21 8.62 1.52
CA GLU A 28 8.38 9.59 0.44
C GLU A 28 7.72 9.11 -0.87
N PRO A 29 6.88 9.95 -1.50
CA PRO A 29 6.26 9.64 -2.77
C PRO A 29 7.33 9.71 -3.86
N SER A 30 7.37 8.67 -4.70
CA SER A 30 8.14 8.76 -5.94
C SER A 30 7.46 9.74 -6.89
N ARG A 31 8.26 10.57 -7.58
CA ARG A 31 7.81 11.54 -8.60
C ARG A 31 6.89 10.92 -9.65
N VAL A 32 7.04 9.62 -9.87
CA VAL A 32 6.09 8.75 -10.57
C VAL A 32 5.65 7.66 -9.61
N LEU A 33 4.35 7.45 -9.43
CA LEU A 33 3.77 6.40 -8.56
C LEU A 33 3.97 4.96 -9.12
N HIS A 34 4.90 4.82 -10.06
CA HIS A 34 5.31 3.58 -10.70
C HIS A 34 6.83 3.46 -10.55
N GLY A 35 7.29 2.69 -9.56
CA GLY A 35 8.72 2.41 -9.38
C GLY A 35 9.29 1.43 -10.40
N GLY A 36 8.48 0.89 -11.32
CA GLY A 36 8.93 0.00 -12.40
C GLY A 36 9.61 -1.30 -11.93
N GLY A 37 9.38 -1.73 -10.68
CA GLY A 37 10.00 -2.94 -10.13
C GLY A 37 11.49 -2.80 -9.81
N ARG A 38 12.08 -1.60 -9.81
CA ARG A 38 13.51 -1.36 -9.49
C ARG A 38 13.96 -1.98 -8.16
N HIS A 39 13.03 -2.03 -7.21
CA HIS A 39 13.23 -2.51 -5.84
C HIS A 39 13.20 -4.04 -5.69
N SER A 40 12.92 -4.82 -6.75
CA SER A 40 12.73 -6.27 -6.63
C SER A 40 14.02 -7.09 -6.64
N ARG A 41 15.10 -6.56 -7.24
CA ARG A 41 16.32 -7.31 -7.58
C ARG A 41 17.29 -7.53 -6.42
N LYS A 42 17.29 -6.67 -5.41
CA LYS A 42 18.24 -6.74 -4.27
C LYS A 42 17.53 -7.22 -3.00
N GLN A 43 18.26 -7.94 -2.15
CA GLN A 43 17.79 -8.28 -0.80
C GLN A 43 17.43 -6.99 -0.06
N PHE A 44 16.26 -6.98 0.59
CA PHE A 44 15.65 -5.80 1.23
C PHE A 44 15.36 -4.59 0.34
N GLY A 45 15.58 -4.65 -0.98
CA GLY A 45 15.29 -3.54 -1.89
C GLY A 45 13.83 -3.08 -1.84
N LYS A 46 12.91 -4.00 -1.53
CA LYS A 46 11.47 -3.75 -1.36
C LYS A 46 11.14 -2.82 -0.18
N ALA A 47 12.06 -2.63 0.78
CA ALA A 47 11.88 -1.69 1.89
C ALA A 47 11.89 -0.23 1.40
N GLY A 48 12.68 0.09 0.37
CA GLY A 48 12.70 1.42 -0.25
C GLY A 48 11.54 1.70 -1.21
N ALA A 49 10.58 0.78 -1.34
CA ALA A 49 9.39 1.02 -2.14
C ALA A 49 8.33 1.78 -1.31
N PRO A 50 7.77 2.89 -1.81
CA PRO A 50 6.75 3.66 -1.09
C PRO A 50 5.58 2.82 -0.60
N ILE A 51 5.11 3.05 0.63
CA ILE A 51 4.11 2.19 1.26
C ILE A 51 2.78 2.18 0.50
N VAL A 52 2.39 3.32 -0.07
CA VAL A 52 1.19 3.46 -0.91
C VAL A 52 1.34 2.64 -2.21
N GLU A 53 2.53 2.59 -2.80
CA GLU A 53 2.79 1.73 -3.96
C GLU A 53 2.72 0.25 -3.60
N ARG A 54 3.24 -0.15 -2.44
CA ARG A 54 3.12 -1.51 -1.94
C ARG A 54 1.65 -1.92 -1.77
N LEU A 55 0.82 -1.04 -1.20
CA LEU A 55 -0.62 -1.26 -1.09
C LEU A 55 -1.27 -1.46 -2.47
N MET A 56 -1.02 -0.55 -3.42
CA MET A 56 -1.53 -0.66 -4.79
C MET A 56 -1.14 -2.00 -5.44
N ASN A 57 0.13 -2.40 -5.32
CA ASN A 57 0.62 -3.67 -5.87
C ASN A 57 -0.05 -4.89 -5.19
N LYS A 58 -0.33 -4.82 -3.89
CA LYS A 58 -1.02 -5.91 -3.16
C LYS A 58 -2.50 -6.04 -3.57
N ILE A 59 -3.18 -4.92 -3.82
CA ILE A 59 -4.56 -4.92 -4.36
C ILE A 59 -4.62 -5.63 -5.72
N MET A 60 -3.55 -5.50 -6.53
CA MET A 60 -3.46 -6.10 -7.86
C MET A 60 -3.06 -7.59 -7.89
N ARG A 61 -2.77 -8.25 -6.75
CA ARG A 61 -2.36 -9.67 -6.72
C ARG A 61 -3.43 -10.64 -7.19
N SER A 62 -4.70 -10.23 -7.17
CA SER A 62 -5.81 -11.07 -7.61
C SER A 62 -5.77 -11.21 -9.12
N GLY A 63 -5.60 -12.43 -9.63
CA GLY A 63 -5.59 -12.72 -11.06
C GLY A 63 -6.95 -12.43 -11.73
N PRO A 64 -6.98 -12.31 -13.07
CA PRO A 64 -8.22 -12.29 -13.83
C PRO A 64 -8.75 -13.74 -13.89
N GLY A 65 -9.22 -14.27 -12.76
CA GLY A 65 -9.89 -15.56 -12.74
C GLY A 65 -11.20 -15.46 -13.50
N VAL A 66 -11.16 -15.65 -14.82
CA VAL A 66 -12.35 -15.75 -15.68
C VAL A 66 -13.08 -17.07 -15.40
N ARG A 67 -12.36 -18.09 -14.92
CA ARG A 67 -12.93 -19.39 -14.54
C ARG A 67 -12.43 -19.88 -13.17
N LYS A 68 -13.36 -20.45 -12.43
CA LYS A 68 -13.16 -21.14 -11.15
C LYS A 68 -12.23 -22.34 -11.36
N LEU A 69 -11.08 -22.37 -10.70
CA LEU A 69 -10.42 -23.64 -10.40
C LEU A 69 -11.00 -24.11 -9.06
N GLY A 70 -11.92 -25.10 -9.08
CA GLY A 70 -12.46 -25.70 -7.86
C GLY A 70 -13.54 -24.90 -7.11
N GLY A 71 -14.37 -24.10 -7.79
CA GLY A 71 -15.62 -23.58 -7.22
C GLY A 71 -15.52 -22.36 -6.28
N LYS A 72 -14.39 -22.16 -5.58
CA LYS A 72 -14.21 -21.10 -4.58
C LYS A 72 -13.61 -19.84 -5.18
N LEU A 73 -14.36 -18.73 -5.16
CA LEU A 73 -13.89 -17.41 -5.57
C LEU A 73 -13.10 -16.77 -4.42
N ILE A 74 -11.78 -16.90 -4.40
CA ILE A 74 -10.97 -16.32 -3.31
C ILE A 74 -10.94 -14.78 -3.42
N ARG A 75 -10.91 -14.20 -4.63
CA ARG A 75 -10.94 -12.72 -4.86
C ARG A 75 -11.49 -12.38 -6.25
N SER A 76 -12.57 -11.59 -6.35
CA SER A 76 -13.24 -11.22 -7.62
C SER A 76 -12.68 -9.97 -8.30
N ALA A 77 -11.42 -9.60 -8.05
CA ALA A 77 -10.91 -8.31 -8.50
C ALA A 77 -10.32 -8.39 -9.92
N LYS A 78 -11.03 -7.84 -10.91
CA LYS A 78 -10.57 -7.61 -12.31
C LYS A 78 -9.45 -6.56 -12.42
N ALA A 79 -8.51 -6.51 -11.47
CA ALA A 79 -7.49 -5.47 -11.33
C ALA A 79 -6.05 -5.99 -11.51
N CYS A 80 -5.86 -7.28 -11.81
CA CYS A 80 -4.54 -7.84 -12.13
C CYS A 80 -3.86 -7.05 -13.25
N GLY A 81 -2.62 -6.62 -13.03
CA GLY A 81 -1.84 -5.84 -14.01
C GLY A 81 -2.37 -4.42 -14.27
N LYS A 82 -3.56 -4.06 -13.79
CA LYS A 82 -4.22 -2.76 -14.06
C LYS A 82 -3.89 -1.75 -12.97
N LYS A 83 -2.65 -1.26 -12.96
CA LYS A 83 -2.16 -0.34 -11.92
C LYS A 83 -2.90 0.99 -11.88
N TYR A 84 -3.30 1.54 -13.03
CA TYR A 84 -4.13 2.75 -13.09
C TYR A 84 -5.49 2.57 -12.40
N LYS A 85 -6.11 1.38 -12.53
CA LYS A 85 -7.35 1.06 -11.83
C LYS A 85 -7.12 0.97 -10.31
N ALA A 86 -6.04 0.32 -9.88
CA ALA A 86 -5.68 0.24 -8.47
C ALA A 86 -5.38 1.63 -7.86
N TYR A 87 -4.70 2.50 -8.62
CA TYR A 87 -4.46 3.89 -8.25
C TYR A 87 -5.76 4.64 -7.96
N ASN A 88 -6.74 4.56 -8.87
CA ASN A 88 -8.03 5.21 -8.68
C ASN A 88 -8.82 4.65 -7.49
N ILE A 89 -8.70 3.34 -7.22
CA ILE A 89 -9.33 2.71 -6.05
C ILE A 89 -8.70 3.29 -4.77
N VAL A 90 -7.38 3.28 -4.64
CA VAL A 90 -6.68 3.79 -3.46
C VAL A 90 -6.97 5.27 -3.25
N ARG A 91 -6.92 6.08 -4.32
CA ARG A 91 -7.24 7.52 -4.27
C ARG A 91 -8.65 7.77 -3.72
N LYS A 92 -9.65 7.03 -4.20
CA LYS A 92 -11.04 7.14 -3.72
C LYS A 92 -11.19 6.67 -2.28
N SER A 93 -10.57 5.54 -1.93
CA SER A 93 -10.58 5.01 -0.56
C SER A 93 -9.97 5.98 0.45
N PHE A 94 -8.86 6.63 0.10
CA PHE A 94 -8.24 7.64 0.96
C PHE A 94 -9.15 8.86 1.18
N GLY A 95 -9.89 9.28 0.15
CA GLY A 95 -10.91 10.33 0.30
C GLY A 95 -12.02 9.95 1.29
N ILE A 96 -12.52 8.71 1.22
CA ILE A 96 -13.54 8.20 2.16
C ILE A 96 -12.99 8.13 3.59
N VAL A 97 -11.74 7.68 3.74
CA VAL A 97 -11.08 7.60 5.06
C VAL A 97 -10.91 8.99 5.67
N GLU A 98 -10.41 9.95 4.90
CA GLU A 98 -10.29 11.34 5.32
C GLU A 98 -11.65 11.94 5.71
N GLU A 99 -12.68 11.71 4.89
CA GLU A 99 -14.02 12.21 5.16
C GLU A 99 -14.58 11.71 6.50
N ARG A 100 -14.35 10.42 6.81
CA ARG A 100 -14.84 9.78 8.04
C ARG A 100 -14.00 10.09 9.26
N THR A 101 -12.68 10.05 9.14
CA THR A 101 -11.75 10.15 10.28
C THR A 101 -11.30 11.58 10.54
N LYS A 102 -11.45 12.49 9.57
CA LYS A 102 -10.91 13.87 9.56
C LYS A 102 -9.40 13.94 9.80
N LYS A 103 -8.69 12.84 9.57
CA LYS A 103 -7.23 12.72 9.70
C LYS A 103 -6.62 12.49 8.33
N ASN A 104 -5.31 12.72 8.24
CA ASN A 104 -4.54 12.36 7.05
C ASN A 104 -4.66 10.83 6.82
N PRO A 105 -5.19 10.38 5.67
CA PRO A 105 -5.44 8.96 5.41
C PRO A 105 -4.14 8.13 5.35
N ILE A 106 -3.00 8.76 5.10
CA ILE A 106 -1.70 8.06 5.10
C ILE A 106 -1.29 7.71 6.52
N GLN A 107 -1.53 8.59 7.52
CA GLN A 107 -1.30 8.25 8.93
C GLN A 107 -2.18 7.06 9.32
N VAL A 108 -3.47 7.10 8.97
CA VAL A 108 -4.40 5.99 9.25
C VAL A 108 -3.94 4.68 8.61
N LEU A 109 -3.35 4.74 7.41
CA LEU A 109 -2.75 3.56 6.78
C LEU A 109 -1.53 3.04 7.56
N VAL A 110 -0.64 3.93 8.01
CA VAL A 110 0.54 3.56 8.81
C VAL A 110 0.11 2.91 10.11
N ASP A 111 -0.81 3.54 10.86
CA ASP A 111 -1.35 3.00 12.11
C ASP A 111 -2.00 1.63 11.88
N GLY A 112 -2.76 1.49 10.79
CA GLY A 112 -3.39 0.23 10.42
C GLY A 112 -2.38 -0.88 10.13
N ILE A 113 -1.23 -0.55 9.52
CA ILE A 113 -0.16 -1.52 9.26
C ILE A 113 0.53 -1.92 10.57
N GLN A 114 0.82 -0.96 11.45
CA GLN A 114 1.47 -1.23 12.74
C GLN A 114 0.61 -2.14 13.62
N ASN A 115 -0.71 -1.89 13.66
CA ASN A 115 -1.64 -2.64 14.48
C ASN A 115 -2.04 -4.01 13.89
N SER A 116 -1.88 -4.22 12.58
CA SER A 116 -2.27 -5.47 11.91
C SER A 116 -1.14 -6.50 11.80
N ALA A 117 0.09 -6.13 12.15
CA ALA A 117 1.24 -7.03 12.07
C ALA A 117 1.24 -8.04 13.24
N PRO A 118 1.14 -9.36 12.99
CA PRO A 118 1.31 -10.36 14.04
C PRO A 118 2.76 -10.34 14.56
N ARG A 119 2.93 -10.46 15.88
CA ARG A 119 4.24 -10.49 16.55
C ARG A 119 4.79 -11.90 16.75
N GLU A 120 3.91 -12.87 16.80
CA GLU A 120 4.22 -14.28 17.03
C GLU A 120 3.62 -15.11 15.89
N GLU A 121 4.37 -16.10 15.44
CA GLU A 121 3.97 -17.07 14.41
C GLU A 121 4.64 -18.41 14.74
N THR A 122 3.90 -19.50 14.62
CA THR A 122 4.44 -20.85 14.86
C THR A 122 4.69 -21.53 13.52
N THR A 123 5.94 -21.90 13.26
CA THR A 123 6.31 -22.69 12.07
C THR A 123 6.50 -24.15 12.49
N ARG A 124 5.96 -25.10 11.71
CA ARG A 124 6.12 -26.56 11.91
C ARG A 124 7.46 -27.06 11.36
#